data_AF-Q314P0-F1
#
_entry.id   AF-Q314P0-F1
#
_cell.length_a   1.000
_cell.length_b   1.000
_cell.length_c   1.000
_cell.angle_alpha   90.00
_cell.angle_beta   90.00
_cell.angle_gamma   90.00
#
_symmetry.space_group_name_H-M   'P 1'
#
loop_
_entity.id
_entity.type
_entity.pdbx_description
1 polymer ?
#
loop_
_entity_poly.entity_id
_entity_poly.type
_entity_poly.pdbx_seq_one_letter_code
_entity_poly.pdbx_strand_id
1 'polypeptide(L)'
;MMLRFVSSVWTYRVVRLALAVLFLVAGAMKLADMQAFARVIEEYRMLPQAVVPWVAFLLPLAEVAAGVLLFFDRRGGLTAVTAMLLLFLGVLGYAMAAGLTIGDCGCFEPGDLPEGVEDGSALRDAFVRDVVMLAGACHLYWWRMRVAGRVFL
;
A
#
# COMPACT_ATOMS: atom_id res chain seq x y z
N MET A 1 -13.91 10.37 26.75
CA MET A 1 -13.85 11.47 25.75
C MET A 1 -13.13 11.06 24.46
N MET A 2 -11.95 10.43 24.52
CA MET A 2 -11.18 9.97 23.34
C MET A 2 -11.95 9.00 22.39
N LEU A 3 -12.81 8.13 22.92
CA LEU A 3 -13.59 7.18 22.12
C LEU A 3 -14.64 7.83 21.19
N ARG A 4 -15.10 9.07 21.47
CA ARG A 4 -16.06 9.78 20.61
C ARG A 4 -15.40 10.43 19.39
N PHE A 5 -14.14 10.84 19.50
CA PHE A 5 -13.40 11.47 18.39
C PHE A 5 -12.98 10.44 17.34
N VAL A 6 -12.49 9.30 17.82
CA VAL A 6 -12.10 8.13 17.03
C VAL A 6 -13.31 7.44 16.37
N SER A 7 -14.54 7.67 16.85
CA SER A 7 -15.77 7.11 16.25
C SER A 7 -16.56 8.09 15.39
N SER A 8 -16.03 9.28 15.11
CA SER A 8 -16.69 10.26 14.25
C SER A 8 -16.75 9.80 12.79
N VAL A 9 -17.87 10.10 12.12
CA VAL A 9 -18.06 9.85 10.67
C VAL A 9 -16.98 10.56 9.85
N TRP A 10 -16.49 11.70 10.33
CA TRP A 10 -15.43 12.46 9.69
C TRP A 10 -14.10 11.71 9.69
N THR A 11 -13.74 11.08 10.81
CA THR A 11 -12.50 10.28 10.94
C THR A 11 -12.52 9.11 9.94
N TYR A 12 -13.65 8.40 9.84
CA TYR A 12 -13.83 7.35 8.85
C TYR A 12 -13.63 7.86 7.42
N ARG A 13 -14.28 8.97 7.05
CA ARG A 13 -14.19 9.55 5.70
C ARG A 13 -12.76 9.98 5.37
N VAL A 14 -12.08 10.67 6.29
CA VAL A 14 -10.71 11.15 6.08
C VAL A 14 -9.74 9.99 5.90
N VAL A 15 -9.74 9.00 6.79
CA VAL A 15 -8.83 7.84 6.70
C VAL A 15 -9.11 7.03 5.42
N ARG A 16 -10.39 6.83 5.08
CA ARG A 16 -10.80 6.12 3.86
C ARG A 16 -10.32 6.84 2.60
N LEU A 17 -10.56 8.15 2.51
CA LEU A 17 -10.14 8.94 1.35
C LEU A 17 -8.61 9.02 1.25
N ALA A 18 -7.90 9.17 2.37
CA ALA A 18 -6.44 9.16 2.39
C ALA A 18 -5.89 7.84 1.83
N LEU A 19 -6.38 6.69 2.32
CA LEU A 19 -5.97 5.38 1.81
C LEU A 19 -6.32 5.19 0.33
N ALA A 20 -7.51 5.60 -0.08
CA ALA A 20 -7.93 5.50 -1.48
C ALA A 20 -7.03 6.34 -2.40
N VAL A 21 -6.76 7.59 -2.04
CA VAL A 21 -5.89 8.49 -2.81
C VAL A 21 -4.46 7.97 -2.87
N LEU A 22 -3.92 7.47 -1.75
CA LEU A 22 -2.58 6.88 -1.72
C LEU A 22 -2.45 5.72 -2.70
N PHE A 23 -3.41 4.79 -2.72
CA PHE A 23 -3.41 3.67 -3.66
C PHE A 23 -3.59 4.11 -5.12
N LEU A 24 -4.45 5.10 -5.36
CA LEU A 24 -4.65 5.66 -6.70
C LEU A 24 -3.38 6.32 -7.25
N VAL A 25 -2.75 7.17 -6.45
CA VAL A 25 -1.53 7.89 -6.85
C VAL A 25 -0.38 6.91 -7.01
N ALA A 26 -0.14 6.01 -6.04
CA ALA A 26 0.92 5.02 -6.13
C ALA A 26 0.77 4.11 -7.36
N GLY A 27 -0.43 3.59 -7.59
CA GLY A 27 -0.70 2.74 -8.76
C GLY A 27 -0.59 3.51 -10.08
N ALA A 28 -1.04 4.76 -10.13
CA ALA A 28 -0.90 5.60 -11.32
C ALA A 28 0.56 5.92 -11.65
N MET A 29 1.39 6.23 -10.64
CA MET A 29 2.82 6.47 -10.83
C MET A 29 3.53 5.23 -11.37
N LYS A 30 3.23 4.03 -10.83
CA LYS A 30 3.79 2.77 -11.34
C LYS A 30 3.31 2.42 -12.75
N LEU A 31 2.08 2.76 -13.11
CA LEU A 31 1.58 2.60 -14.48
C LEU A 31 2.21 3.60 -15.45
N ALA A 32 2.60 4.79 -14.99
CA ALA A 32 3.25 5.81 -15.81
C ALA A 32 4.66 5.36 -16.24
N ASP A 33 5.41 4.68 -15.37
CA ASP A 33 6.69 4.06 -15.72
C ASP A 33 6.74 2.58 -15.29
N MET A 34 6.09 1.73 -16.11
CA MET A 34 6.09 0.28 -15.89
C MET A 34 7.49 -0.34 -15.99
N GLN A 35 8.40 0.28 -16.75
CA GLN A 35 9.75 -0.24 -16.93
C GLN A 35 10.60 0.00 -15.69
N ALA A 36 10.49 1.18 -15.06
CA ALA A 36 11.09 1.44 -13.75
C ALA A 36 10.54 0.51 -12.70
N PHE A 37 9.23 0.30 -12.66
CA PHE A 37 8.64 -0.60 -11.67
C PHE A 37 9.03 -2.08 -11.89
N ALA A 38 9.18 -2.51 -13.14
CA ALA A 38 9.71 -3.85 -13.46
C ALA A 38 11.14 -4.05 -12.94
N ARG A 39 12.03 -3.05 -13.10
CA ARG A 39 13.40 -3.08 -12.56
C ARG A 39 13.39 -3.23 -11.04
N VAL A 40 12.52 -2.47 -10.35
CA VAL A 40 12.32 -2.60 -8.90
C VAL A 40 11.89 -4.03 -8.53
N ILE A 41 10.94 -4.64 -9.26
CA ILE A 41 10.51 -6.03 -9.03
C ILE A 41 11.66 -7.03 -9.24
N GLU A 42 12.54 -6.82 -10.22
CA GLU A 42 13.69 -7.69 -10.47
C GLU A 42 14.69 -7.69 -9.31
N GLU A 43 14.87 -6.55 -8.63
CA GLU A 43 15.76 -6.43 -7.46
C GLU A 43 15.31 -7.32 -6.28
N TYR A 44 14.01 -7.60 -6.16
CA TYR A 44 13.50 -8.54 -5.15
C TYR A 44 13.92 -9.98 -5.39
N ARG A 45 14.37 -10.34 -6.60
CA ARG A 45 14.83 -11.70 -6.99
C ARG A 45 13.84 -12.83 -6.65
N MET A 46 12.55 -12.51 -6.51
CA MET A 46 11.49 -13.47 -6.16
C MET A 46 10.85 -14.16 -7.36
N LEU A 47 10.80 -13.46 -8.50
CA LEU A 47 10.03 -13.86 -9.67
C LEU A 47 10.95 -14.17 -10.86
N PRO A 48 10.57 -15.13 -11.73
CA PRO A 48 11.29 -15.36 -12.98
C PRO A 48 11.06 -14.19 -13.94
N GLN A 49 12.08 -13.85 -14.73
CA GLN A 49 12.06 -12.70 -15.67
C GLN A 49 10.86 -12.71 -16.63
N ALA A 50 10.38 -13.89 -17.03
CA ALA A 50 9.20 -14.01 -17.90
C ALA A 50 7.89 -13.50 -17.27
N VAL A 51 7.80 -13.46 -15.94
CA VAL A 51 6.58 -13.09 -15.20
C VAL A 51 6.64 -11.63 -14.72
N VAL A 52 7.83 -11.04 -14.63
CA VAL A 52 8.03 -9.66 -14.17
C VAL A 52 7.17 -8.65 -14.93
N PRO A 53 7.10 -8.64 -16.28
CA PRO A 53 6.29 -7.66 -17.01
C PRO A 53 4.80 -7.76 -16.69
N TRP A 54 4.30 -8.98 -16.47
CA TRP A 54 2.90 -9.21 -16.12
C TRP A 54 2.58 -8.69 -14.72
N VAL A 55 3.46 -8.93 -13.76
CA VAL A 55 3.29 -8.42 -12.39
C VAL A 55 3.43 -6.90 -12.36
N ALA A 56 4.41 -6.34 -13.08
CA ALA A 56 4.64 -4.90 -13.19
C ALA A 56 3.43 -4.15 -13.78
N PHE A 57 2.59 -4.82 -14.59
CA PHE A 57 1.35 -4.25 -15.11
C PHE A 57 0.12 -4.53 -14.23
N LEU A 58 -0.10 -5.80 -13.85
CA LEU A 58 -1.31 -6.23 -13.16
C LEU A 58 -1.38 -5.68 -11.73
N LEU A 59 -0.23 -5.56 -11.06
CA LEU A 59 -0.18 -5.14 -9.67
C LEU A 59 -0.55 -3.65 -9.52
N PRO A 60 0.03 -2.70 -10.28
CA PRO A 60 -0.43 -1.30 -10.28
C PRO A 60 -1.88 -1.14 -10.74
N LEU A 61 -2.32 -1.93 -11.72
CA LEU A 61 -3.72 -1.93 -12.15
C LEU A 61 -4.67 -2.33 -11.00
N ALA A 62 -4.30 -3.35 -10.22
CA ALA A 62 -5.03 -3.78 -9.04
C ALA A 62 -5.02 -2.71 -7.94
N GLU A 63 -3.90 -2.00 -7.73
CA GLU A 63 -3.80 -0.88 -6.79
C GLU A 63 -4.78 0.24 -7.15
N VAL A 64 -4.80 0.67 -8.41
CA VAL A 64 -5.73 1.70 -8.91
C VAL A 64 -7.18 1.23 -8.76
N ALA A 65 -7.50 0.01 -9.19
CA ALA A 65 -8.85 -0.53 -9.07
C ALA A 65 -9.32 -0.60 -7.61
N ALA A 66 -8.47 -1.06 -6.69
CA ALA A 66 -8.76 -1.12 -5.27
C ALA A 66 -8.95 0.29 -4.67
N GLY A 67 -8.10 1.24 -5.08
CA GLY A 67 -8.21 2.65 -4.71
C GLY A 67 -9.53 3.29 -5.16
N VAL A 68 -9.95 3.06 -6.41
CA VAL A 68 -11.25 3.52 -6.95
C VAL A 68 -12.40 2.93 -6.14
N LEU A 69 -12.39 1.62 -5.89
CA LEU A 69 -13.45 0.95 -5.13
C LEU A 69 -13.54 1.50 -3.70
N LEU A 70 -12.41 1.74 -3.05
CA LEU A 70 -12.37 2.33 -1.71
C LEU A 70 -12.83 3.79 -1.70
N PHE A 71 -12.47 4.57 -2.73
CA PHE A 71 -12.88 5.97 -2.89
C PHE A 71 -14.40 6.11 -2.92
N PHE A 72 -15.08 5.26 -3.70
CA PHE A 72 -16.54 5.20 -3.80
C PHE A 72 -17.21 4.39 -2.69
N ASP A 73 -16.46 3.94 -1.68
CA ASP A 73 -16.94 3.13 -0.55
C ASP A 73 -17.68 1.85 -0.98
N ARG A 74 -17.29 1.27 -2.11
CA ARG A 74 -17.91 0.06 -2.65
C ARG A 74 -17.51 -1.17 -1.82
N ARG A 75 -18.42 -2.14 -1.74
CA ARG A 75 -18.15 -3.44 -1.10
C ARG A 75 -16.94 -4.09 -1.77
N GLY A 76 -16.00 -4.58 -0.97
CA GLY A 76 -14.75 -5.19 -1.45
C GLY A 76 -13.55 -4.24 -1.56
N GLY A 77 -13.73 -2.91 -1.68
CA GLY A 77 -12.60 -1.97 -1.84
C GLY A 77 -11.63 -1.98 -0.65
N LEU A 78 -12.16 -1.92 0.57
CA LEU A 78 -11.35 -2.00 1.79
C LEU A 78 -10.61 -3.36 1.90
N THR A 79 -11.27 -4.45 1.51
CA THR A 79 -10.69 -5.80 1.53
C THR A 79 -9.58 -5.95 0.50
N ALA A 80 -9.75 -5.42 -0.70
CA ALA A 80 -8.72 -5.42 -1.73
C ALA A 80 -7.48 -4.62 -1.29
N VAL A 81 -7.67 -3.41 -0.77
CA VAL A 81 -6.58 -2.57 -0.23
C VAL A 81 -5.84 -3.29 0.90
N THR A 82 -6.56 -3.89 1.85
CA THR A 82 -5.91 -4.63 2.95
C THR A 82 -5.16 -5.86 2.45
N ALA A 83 -5.70 -6.62 1.50
CA ALA A 83 -5.02 -7.77 0.93
C ALA A 83 -3.72 -7.37 0.22
N MET A 84 -3.73 -6.26 -0.53
CA MET A 84 -2.52 -5.72 -1.16
C MET A 84 -1.50 -5.24 -0.14
N LEU A 85 -1.92 -4.54 0.92
CA LEU A 85 -1.01 -4.13 2.01
C LEU A 85 -0.32 -5.32 2.68
N LEU A 86 -1.05 -6.40 2.92
CA LEU A 86 -0.47 -7.63 3.49
C LEU A 86 0.52 -8.28 2.52
N LEU A 87 0.21 -8.26 1.22
CA LEU A 87 1.12 -8.74 0.18
C LEU A 87 2.41 -7.91 0.16
N PHE A 88 2.33 -6.57 0.17
CA PHE A 88 3.50 -5.69 0.18
C PHE A 88 4.33 -5.86 1.45
N LEU A 89 3.70 -5.92 2.62
CA LEU A 89 4.40 -6.22 3.87
C LEU A 89 5.12 -7.57 3.85
N GLY A 90 4.51 -8.60 3.24
CA GLY A 90 5.14 -9.90 3.08
C GLY A 90 6.37 -9.83 2.16
N VAL A 91 6.26 -9.13 1.03
CA VAL A 91 7.36 -8.94 0.06
C VAL A 91 8.50 -8.13 0.67
N LEU A 92 8.20 -7.00 1.32
CA LEU A 92 9.18 -6.17 2.02
C LEU A 92 9.84 -6.92 3.18
N GLY A 93 9.05 -7.64 3.97
CA GLY A 93 9.54 -8.46 5.08
C GLY A 93 10.48 -9.58 4.63
N TYR A 94 10.17 -10.24 3.50
CA TYR A 94 11.10 -11.17 2.87
C TYR A 94 12.40 -10.48 2.46
N ALA A 95 12.32 -9.32 1.79
CA ALA A 95 13.50 -8.62 1.30
C ALA A 95 14.43 -8.23 2.46
N MET A 96 13.85 -7.79 3.58
CA MET A 96 14.60 -7.51 4.82
C MET A 96 15.24 -8.77 5.39
N ALA A 97 14.52 -9.90 5.43
CA ALA A 97 15.03 -11.17 5.95
C ALA A 97 16.12 -11.79 5.05
N ALA A 98 16.02 -11.58 3.74
CA ALA A 98 17.00 -12.01 2.74
C ALA A 98 18.22 -11.08 2.66
N GLY A 99 18.23 -9.96 3.40
CA GLY A 99 19.33 -8.99 3.40
C GLY A 99 19.47 -8.26 2.06
N LEU A 100 18.38 -8.09 1.30
CA LEU A 100 18.39 -7.36 0.04
C LEU A 100 18.52 -5.85 0.28
N THR A 101 19.49 -5.23 -0.38
CA THR A 101 19.64 -3.78 -0.46
C THR A 101 18.93 -3.29 -1.72
N ILE A 102 17.70 -2.78 -1.55
CA ILE A 102 16.86 -2.23 -2.63
C ILE A 102 16.87 -0.71 -2.45
N GLY A 103 17.42 0.01 -3.43
CA GLY A 103 17.64 1.45 -3.34
C GLY A 103 16.35 2.26 -3.46
N ASP A 104 15.35 1.75 -4.18
CA ASP A 104 14.05 2.40 -4.36
C ASP A 104 12.91 1.37 -4.32
N CYS A 105 11.98 1.54 -3.37
CA CYS A 105 10.80 0.68 -3.26
C CYS A 105 9.69 1.06 -4.25
N GLY A 106 9.91 2.05 -5.13
CA GLY A 106 9.02 2.41 -6.24
C GLY A 106 7.76 3.17 -5.83
N CYS A 107 7.76 3.82 -4.66
CA CYS A 107 6.59 4.58 -4.19
C CYS A 107 6.74 6.11 -4.26
N PHE A 108 7.96 6.66 -4.37
CA PHE A 108 8.23 8.08 -4.62
C PHE A 108 9.56 8.22 -5.37
N GLU A 109 9.58 8.97 -6.48
CA GLU A 109 10.79 9.29 -7.26
C GLU A 109 11.88 10.00 -6.43
N PRO A 110 13.16 9.95 -6.87
CA PRO A 110 14.31 10.25 -6.02
C PRO A 110 14.38 11.73 -5.64
N GLY A 111 14.54 12.00 -4.34
CA GLY A 111 15.33 13.14 -3.90
C GLY A 111 16.75 12.64 -3.67
N ASP A 112 17.71 13.25 -4.38
CA ASP A 112 19.17 13.08 -4.29
C ASP A 112 19.65 12.46 -2.96
N LEU A 113 19.73 11.12 -2.92
CA LEU A 113 20.49 10.43 -1.89
C LEU A 113 21.95 10.39 -2.36
N PRO A 114 22.91 10.90 -1.57
CA PRO A 114 24.31 10.92 -1.96
C PRO A 114 24.80 9.52 -2.30
N GLU A 115 25.53 9.40 -3.41
CA GLU A 115 26.17 8.16 -3.84
C GLU A 115 27.01 7.58 -2.68
N GLY A 116 26.61 6.40 -2.17
CA GLY A 116 27.32 5.69 -1.10
C GLY A 116 26.53 5.41 0.19
N VAL A 117 25.23 5.72 0.27
CA VAL A 117 24.39 5.33 1.41
C VAL A 117 23.62 4.04 1.10
N GLU A 118 24.27 2.88 1.34
CA GLU A 118 23.63 1.55 1.29
C GLU A 118 22.85 1.23 2.57
N ASP A 119 21.96 2.12 3.01
CA ASP A 119 21.12 1.81 4.16
C ASP A 119 19.82 1.17 3.70
N GLY A 120 19.49 0.00 4.23
CA GLY A 120 18.15 -0.60 4.14
C GLY A 120 17.04 0.24 4.80
N SER A 121 17.26 1.56 4.98
CA SER A 121 16.32 2.57 5.42
C SER A 121 15.17 2.71 4.44
N ALA A 122 15.40 2.71 3.13
CA ALA A 122 14.34 2.79 2.12
C ALA A 122 13.32 1.63 2.27
N LEU A 123 13.83 0.41 2.48
CA LEU A 123 13.01 -0.78 2.70
C LEU A 123 12.26 -0.72 4.04
N ARG A 124 12.92 -0.22 5.11
CA ARG A 124 12.29 0.01 6.42
C ARG A 124 11.21 1.09 6.35
N ASP A 125 11.44 2.17 5.62
CA ASP A 125 10.50 3.29 5.48
C ASP A 125 9.25 2.84 4.71
N ALA A 126 9.44 2.07 3.62
CA ALA A 126 8.34 1.44 2.91
C ALA A 126 7.54 0.50 3.83
N PHE A 127 8.22 -0.34 4.62
CA PHE A 127 7.57 -1.25 5.56
C PHE A 127 6.77 -0.49 6.64
N VAL A 128 7.36 0.55 7.25
CA VAL A 128 6.68 1.38 8.26
C VAL A 128 5.47 2.08 7.67
N ARG A 129 5.59 2.65 6.47
CA ARG A 129 4.48 3.28 5.77
C ARG A 129 3.33 2.28 5.56
N ASP A 130 3.62 1.07 5.11
CA ASP A 130 2.60 0.05 4.87
C ASP A 130 1.96 -0.45 6.18
N VAL A 131 2.72 -0.53 7.28
CA VAL A 131 2.17 -0.77 8.63
C VAL A 131 1.22 0.34 9.06
N VAL A 132 1.57 1.61 8.81
CA VAL A 132 0.71 2.76 9.13
C VAL A 132 -0.57 2.71 8.30
N MET A 133 -0.48 2.41 7.02
CA MET A 133 -1.66 2.24 6.16
C MET A 133 -2.53 1.06 6.62
N LEU A 134 -1.92 -0.05 7.03
CA LEU A 134 -2.63 -1.21 7.57
C LEU A 134 -3.35 -0.87 8.87
N ALA A 135 -2.73 -0.09 9.76
CA ALA A 135 -3.39 0.41 10.97
C ALA A 135 -4.62 1.28 10.63
N GLY A 136 -4.52 2.12 9.58
CA GLY A 136 -5.65 2.86 9.03
C GLY A 136 -6.78 1.95 8.52
N ALA A 137 -6.44 0.87 7.80
CA ALA A 137 -7.42 -0.11 7.33
C ALA A 137 -8.10 -0.84 8.50
N CYS A 138 -7.34 -1.26 9.52
CA CYS A 138 -7.87 -1.85 10.75
C CYS A 138 -8.83 -0.90 11.48
N HIS A 139 -8.52 0.39 11.53
CA HIS A 139 -9.42 1.41 12.07
C HIS A 139 -10.74 1.49 11.30
N LEU A 140 -10.70 1.45 9.95
CA LEU A 140 -11.91 1.43 9.12
C LEU A 140 -12.77 0.17 9.34
N TYR A 141 -12.16 -1.01 9.45
CA TYR A 141 -12.87 -2.24 9.79
C TYR A 141 -13.52 -2.17 11.17
N TRP A 142 -12.77 -1.72 12.16
CA TRP A 142 -13.27 -1.55 13.52
C TRP A 142 -14.45 -0.56 13.58
N TRP A 143 -14.36 0.56 12.84
CA TRP A 143 -15.47 1.51 12.72
C TRP A 143 -16.70 0.88 12.04
N ARG A 144 -16.51 0.16 10.92
CA ARG A 144 -17.61 -0.55 10.24
C ARG A 144 -18.29 -1.58 11.15
N MET A 145 -17.53 -2.36 11.93
CA MET A 145 -18.11 -3.31 12.89
C MET A 145 -18.91 -2.61 14.00
N ARG A 146 -18.40 -1.49 14.54
CA ARG A 146 -19.03 -0.73 15.63
C ARG A 146 -20.29 0.05 15.20
N VAL A 147 -20.39 0.43 13.93
CA VAL A 147 -21.50 1.23 13.39
C VAL A 147 -22.50 0.39 12.61
N ALA A 148 -22.07 -0.60 11.81
CA ALA A 148 -22.98 -1.52 11.13
C ALA A 148 -23.71 -2.46 12.11
N GLY A 149 -23.12 -2.76 13.28
CA GLY A 149 -23.79 -3.47 14.36
C GLY A 149 -24.96 -2.72 15.01
N ARG A 150 -25.18 -1.44 14.69
CA ARG A 150 -26.32 -0.64 15.18
C ARG A 150 -27.49 -0.49 14.19
N VAL A 151 -27.37 -1.04 12.99
CA VAL A 151 -28.45 -0.99 11.97
C VAL A 151 -29.25 -2.29 11.93
N PHE A 152 -28.74 -3.36 12.56
CA PHE A 152 -29.41 -4.68 12.66
C PHE A 152 -29.94 -5.00 14.07
N LEU A 153 -30.08 -4.00 14.95
CA LEU A 153 -30.74 -4.09 16.26
C LEU A 153 -31.78 -2.98 16.39
#